data_AF-A0A7U9MZ63-F1
#
_entry.id   AF-A0A7U9MZ63-F1
#
_cell.length_a   1.000
_cell.length_b   1.000
_cell.length_c   1.000
_cell.angle_alpha   90.00
_cell.angle_beta   90.00
_cell.angle_gamma   90.00
#
_symmetry.space_group_name_H-M   'P 1'
#
loop_
_entity.id
_entity.type
_entity.pdbx_description
1 polymer ?
#
loop_
_entity_poly.entity_id
_entity_poly.type
_entity_poly.pdbx_seq_one_letter_code
_entity_poly.pdbx_strand_id
1 'polypeptide(L)'
;MQVKLGIIGYGGMGKWHGENAPRADVEIAAVCDILEERRKEAGKHVIAEKPAAMNVQELDEMEAACKKAGVFFTVHQNRRWDKDMLIVKEAYDKGMLGDIFTIESKLHSGNGYMHEWHIYQKYGGGMIYDWGVHLIDQILYMMPEAKIKSIYADIKNVLHEEVDD
;
A
#
# COMPACT_ATOMS: atom_id res chain seq x y z
N MET A 1 12.10 -5.99 -22.43
CA MET A 1 10.95 -6.92 -22.33
C MET A 1 9.86 -6.13 -21.64
N GLN A 2 8.77 -5.78 -22.32
CA GLN A 2 7.74 -4.91 -21.76
C GLN A 2 6.88 -5.70 -20.76
N VAL A 3 6.82 -5.25 -19.51
CA VAL A 3 6.04 -5.92 -18.45
C VAL A 3 4.57 -5.63 -18.69
N LYS A 4 3.72 -6.67 -18.67
CA LYS A 4 2.27 -6.54 -18.87
C LYS A 4 1.52 -6.68 -17.55
N LEU A 5 0.68 -5.70 -17.23
CA LEU A 5 -0.01 -5.60 -15.95
C LEU A 5 -1.54 -5.64 -16.08
N GLY A 6 -2.21 -6.21 -15.09
CA GLY A 6 -3.63 -6.10 -14.83
C GLY A 6 -3.89 -5.28 -13.57
N ILE A 7 -4.91 -4.42 -13.63
CA ILE A 7 -5.38 -3.63 -12.49
C ILE A 7 -6.71 -4.21 -12.01
N ILE A 8 -6.84 -4.42 -10.70
CA ILE A 8 -8.10 -4.83 -10.05
C ILE A 8 -8.58 -3.65 -9.18
N GLY A 9 -9.69 -3.02 -9.57
CA GLY A 9 -10.21 -1.77 -9.01
C GLY A 9 -9.66 -0.52 -9.72
N TYR A 10 -10.46 0.08 -10.61
CA TYR A 10 -10.12 1.26 -11.42
C TYR A 10 -10.73 2.56 -10.88
N GLY A 11 -10.61 2.76 -9.56
CA GLY A 11 -10.92 4.01 -8.86
C GLY A 11 -9.89 5.12 -9.11
N GLY A 12 -9.78 6.09 -8.19
CA GLY A 12 -8.79 7.19 -8.31
C GLY A 12 -7.36 6.71 -8.50
N MET A 13 -6.89 5.81 -7.61
CA MET A 13 -5.55 5.22 -7.70
C MET A 13 -5.39 4.31 -8.92
N GLY A 14 -6.39 3.50 -9.26
CA GLY A 14 -6.33 2.65 -10.46
C GLY A 14 -6.17 3.45 -11.76
N LYS A 15 -6.83 4.61 -11.88
CA LYS A 15 -6.63 5.54 -13.00
C LYS A 15 -5.22 6.12 -13.02
N TRP A 16 -4.71 6.57 -11.87
CA TRP A 16 -3.35 7.09 -11.75
C TRP A 16 -2.30 6.04 -12.19
N HIS A 17 -2.49 4.78 -11.82
CA HIS A 17 -1.68 3.65 -12.33
C HIS A 17 -1.75 3.51 -13.84
N GLY A 18 -2.97 3.54 -14.40
CA GLY A 18 -3.18 3.48 -15.84
C GLY A 18 -2.43 4.56 -16.61
N GLU A 19 -2.45 5.78 -16.09
CA GLU A 19 -1.80 6.95 -16.69
C GLU A 19 -0.27 6.95 -16.52
N ASN A 20 0.25 6.39 -15.43
CA ASN A 20 1.68 6.43 -15.12
C ASN A 20 2.44 5.15 -15.49
N ALA A 21 1.77 4.03 -15.74
CA ALA A 21 2.42 2.77 -16.14
C ALA A 21 3.36 2.90 -17.36
N PRO A 22 3.03 3.67 -18.43
CA PRO A 22 3.96 3.87 -19.55
C PRO A 22 5.27 4.56 -19.15
N ARG A 23 5.28 5.37 -18.08
CA ARG A 23 6.50 6.03 -17.56
C ARG A 23 7.47 5.04 -16.94
N ALA A 24 7.00 3.85 -16.58
CA ALA A 24 7.77 2.76 -16.00
C ALA A 24 8.04 1.62 -17.00
N ASP A 25 7.79 1.82 -18.31
CA ASP A 25 7.88 0.78 -19.35
C ASP A 25 6.97 -0.44 -19.06
N VAL A 26 5.81 -0.18 -18.44
CA VAL A 26 4.78 -1.17 -18.14
C VAL A 26 3.55 -0.93 -19.04
N GLU A 27 3.09 -1.99 -19.70
CA GLU A 27 1.84 -1.98 -20.47
C GLU A 27 0.68 -2.39 -19.55
N ILE A 28 -0.29 -1.49 -19.32
CA ILE A 28 -1.56 -1.92 -18.74
C ILE A 28 -2.31 -2.69 -19.80
N ALA A 29 -2.49 -3.93 -19.48
CA ALA A 29 -2.86 -4.94 -20.41
C ALA A 29 -4.21 -5.57 -19.98
N ALA A 30 -4.69 -5.26 -18.77
CA ALA A 30 -5.98 -5.68 -18.25
C ALA A 30 -6.57 -4.74 -17.18
N VAL A 31 -7.90 -4.59 -17.12
CA VAL A 31 -8.60 -3.90 -16.03
C VAL A 31 -9.87 -4.66 -15.62
N CYS A 32 -9.95 -5.00 -14.33
CA CYS A 32 -11.13 -5.58 -13.68
C CYS A 32 -11.68 -4.60 -12.64
N ASP A 33 -12.98 -4.35 -12.62
CA ASP A 33 -13.65 -3.46 -11.65
C ASP A 33 -15.07 -3.97 -11.39
N ILE A 34 -15.67 -3.68 -10.24
CA ILE A 34 -17.07 -4.03 -9.97
C ILE A 34 -18.04 -3.23 -10.86
N LEU A 35 -17.67 -2.03 -11.28
CA LEU A 35 -18.45 -1.16 -12.16
C LEU A 35 -18.18 -1.53 -13.61
N GLU A 36 -19.24 -1.87 -14.34
CA GLU A 36 -19.16 -2.43 -15.70
C GLU A 36 -18.47 -1.46 -16.68
N GLU A 37 -18.71 -0.16 -16.55
CA GLU A 37 -18.10 0.88 -17.38
C GLU A 37 -16.59 1.01 -17.20
N ARG A 38 -16.04 0.44 -16.11
CA ARG A 38 -14.60 0.48 -15.78
C ARG A 38 -13.86 -0.79 -16.19
N ARG A 39 -14.56 -1.81 -16.69
CA ARG A 39 -13.96 -3.10 -17.10
C ARG A 39 -13.48 -3.05 -18.54
N LYS A 40 -12.22 -3.39 -18.77
CA LYS A 40 -11.72 -3.84 -20.09
C LYS A 40 -10.67 -4.95 -19.89
N GLU A 41 -11.14 -6.18 -20.16
CA GLU A 41 -10.46 -7.50 -20.28
C GLU A 41 -9.38 -7.87 -19.25
N ALA A 42 -9.40 -9.10 -18.69
CA ALA A 42 -8.41 -9.55 -17.70
C ALA A 42 -7.78 -10.92 -17.97
N GLY A 43 -6.45 -11.02 -17.76
CA GLY A 43 -5.64 -12.26 -17.83
C GLY A 43 -4.11 -12.07 -17.66
N LYS A 44 -3.64 -11.17 -16.78
CA LYS A 44 -2.23 -10.67 -16.74
C LYS A 44 -1.72 -10.43 -15.29
N HIS A 45 -0.44 -10.07 -15.11
CA HIS A 45 0.21 -9.87 -13.78
C HIS A 45 -0.53 -8.87 -12.89
N VAL A 46 -0.54 -9.05 -11.57
CA VAL A 46 -1.43 -8.28 -10.67
C VAL A 46 -0.62 -7.36 -9.75
N ILE A 47 -1.02 -6.09 -9.67
CA ILE A 47 -0.64 -5.19 -8.57
C ILE A 47 -1.88 -4.96 -7.70
N ALA A 48 -1.75 -5.21 -6.41
CA ALA A 48 -2.75 -4.80 -5.42
C ALA A 48 -2.42 -3.40 -4.91
N GLU A 49 -3.42 -2.53 -4.83
CA GLU A 49 -3.29 -1.30 -4.06
C GLU A 49 -3.18 -1.60 -2.56
N LYS A 50 -2.70 -0.63 -1.80
CA LYS A 50 -2.63 -0.72 -0.33
C LYS A 50 -3.99 -0.36 0.30
N PRO A 51 -4.34 -0.96 1.45
CA PRO A 51 -3.82 -2.23 1.94
C PRO A 51 -4.23 -3.36 0.98
N ALA A 52 -3.34 -4.31 0.71
CA ALA A 52 -3.61 -5.36 -0.28
C ALA A 52 -4.74 -6.32 0.13
N ALA A 53 -4.98 -6.43 1.44
CA ALA A 53 -6.04 -7.21 2.05
C ALA A 53 -6.39 -6.62 3.42
N MET A 54 -7.55 -6.98 3.98
CA MET A 54 -7.95 -6.53 5.33
C MET A 54 -7.34 -7.40 6.44
N ASN A 55 -6.84 -8.59 6.10
CA ASN A 55 -6.16 -9.48 7.01
C ASN A 55 -5.09 -10.31 6.29
N VAL A 56 -4.22 -10.95 7.08
CA VAL A 56 -3.09 -11.74 6.55
C VAL A 56 -3.57 -12.95 5.76
N GLN A 57 -4.64 -13.62 6.20
CA GLN A 57 -5.16 -14.81 5.52
C GLN A 57 -5.60 -14.48 4.09
N GLU A 58 -6.33 -13.39 3.89
CA GLU A 58 -6.73 -12.92 2.55
C GLU A 58 -5.51 -12.62 1.67
N LEU A 59 -4.46 -12.02 2.22
CA LEU A 59 -3.21 -11.76 1.49
C LEU A 59 -2.52 -13.06 1.07
N ASP A 60 -2.44 -14.04 1.97
CA ASP A 60 -1.87 -15.37 1.70
C ASP A 60 -2.66 -16.09 0.60
N GLU A 61 -4.00 -15.99 0.62
CA GLU A 61 -4.88 -16.54 -0.41
C GLU A 61 -4.64 -15.88 -1.78
N MET A 62 -4.45 -14.55 -1.82
CA MET A 62 -4.10 -13.82 -3.04
C MET A 62 -2.73 -14.24 -3.59
N GLU A 63 -1.72 -14.36 -2.74
CA GLU A 63 -0.38 -14.81 -3.13
C GLU A 63 -0.43 -16.24 -3.69
N ALA A 64 -1.12 -17.16 -3.00
CA ALA A 64 -1.28 -18.54 -3.42
C ALA A 64 -2.00 -18.65 -4.78
N ALA A 65 -3.05 -17.85 -5.00
CA ALA A 65 -3.76 -17.79 -6.27
C ALA A 65 -2.86 -17.29 -7.41
N CYS A 66 -2.10 -16.22 -7.18
CA CYS A 66 -1.16 -15.67 -8.17
C CYS A 66 -0.05 -16.67 -8.51
N LYS A 67 0.52 -17.32 -7.49
CA LYS A 67 1.54 -18.37 -7.64
C LYS A 67 1.00 -19.56 -8.44
N LYS A 68 -0.21 -20.03 -8.16
CA LYS A 68 -0.88 -21.12 -8.91
C LYS A 68 -1.12 -20.73 -10.37
N ALA A 69 -1.46 -19.47 -10.63
CA ALA A 69 -1.66 -18.96 -11.98
C ALA A 69 -0.34 -18.64 -12.72
N GLY A 70 0.80 -18.73 -12.06
CA GLY A 70 2.11 -18.38 -12.63
C GLY A 70 2.24 -16.89 -12.95
N VAL A 71 1.51 -16.02 -12.25
CA VAL A 71 1.55 -14.57 -12.45
C VAL A 71 2.32 -13.89 -11.31
N PHE A 72 3.10 -12.87 -11.66
CA PHE A 72 3.71 -11.97 -10.69
C PHE A 72 2.63 -11.22 -9.90
N PHE A 73 2.86 -11.10 -8.59
CA PHE A 73 2.03 -10.38 -7.64
C PHE A 73 2.90 -9.47 -6.78
N THR A 74 2.48 -8.22 -6.60
CA THR A 74 3.09 -7.29 -5.64
C THR A 74 2.05 -6.31 -5.12
N VAL A 75 2.34 -5.75 -3.95
CA VAL A 75 1.58 -4.62 -3.38
C VAL A 75 2.21 -3.30 -3.85
N HIS A 76 1.39 -2.31 -4.17
CA HIS A 76 1.84 -0.97 -4.54
C HIS A 76 2.26 -0.14 -3.32
N GLN A 77 3.39 -0.51 -2.71
CA GLN A 77 4.02 0.26 -1.62
C GLN A 77 4.81 1.45 -2.18
N ASN A 78 4.13 2.37 -2.86
CA ASN A 78 4.75 3.47 -3.58
C ASN A 78 5.57 4.41 -2.68
N ARG A 79 5.19 4.55 -1.40
CA ARG A 79 5.89 5.43 -0.45
C ARG A 79 7.27 4.96 -0.05
N ARG A 80 7.70 3.76 -0.45
CA ARG A 80 9.12 3.36 -0.37
C ARG A 80 10.02 4.20 -1.29
N TRP A 81 9.45 4.84 -2.31
CA TRP A 81 10.14 5.71 -3.25
C TRP A 81 9.97 7.21 -2.93
N ASP A 82 9.31 7.54 -1.82
CA ASP A 82 9.25 8.94 -1.35
C ASP A 82 10.67 9.44 -1.05
N LYS A 83 10.97 10.68 -1.45
CA LYS A 83 12.34 11.23 -1.43
C LYS A 83 12.92 11.25 -0.01
N ASP A 84 12.12 11.63 0.96
CA ASP A 84 12.46 11.62 2.38
C ASP A 84 12.76 10.20 2.87
N MET A 85 11.96 9.20 2.49
CA MET A 85 12.22 7.80 2.82
C MET A 85 13.55 7.32 2.23
N LEU A 86 13.84 7.64 0.95
CA LEU A 86 15.09 7.24 0.32
C LEU A 86 16.31 7.86 1.00
N ILE A 87 16.24 9.12 1.43
CA ILE A 87 17.31 9.80 2.17
C ILE A 87 17.55 9.13 3.54
N VAL A 88 16.47 8.86 4.29
CA VAL A 88 16.58 8.24 5.61
C VAL A 88 17.13 6.83 5.50
N LYS A 89 16.66 6.04 4.51
CA LYS A 89 17.17 4.70 4.26
C LYS A 89 18.65 4.72 3.87
N GLU A 90 19.08 5.63 3.01
CA GLU A 90 20.49 5.76 2.63
C GLU A 90 21.37 6.09 3.86
N ALA A 91 20.92 6.98 4.74
CA ALA A 91 21.62 7.29 5.98
C ALA A 91 21.71 6.09 6.93
N TYR A 92 20.64 5.30 7.02
CA TYR A 92 20.59 4.04 7.77
C TYR A 92 21.56 3.00 7.20
N ASP A 93 21.47 2.72 5.90
CA ASP A 93 22.28 1.70 5.22
C ASP A 93 23.79 2.02 5.28
N LYS A 94 24.16 3.31 5.28
CA LYS A 94 25.54 3.77 5.41
C LYS A 94 26.04 3.86 6.86
N GLY A 95 25.19 3.60 7.86
CA GLY A 95 25.54 3.71 9.27
C GLY A 95 25.91 5.14 9.69
N MET A 96 25.37 6.18 9.03
CA MET A 96 25.78 7.58 9.24
C MET A 96 25.48 8.10 10.66
N LEU A 97 24.56 7.46 11.37
CA LEU A 97 24.10 7.86 12.70
C LEU A 97 24.57 6.88 13.79
N GLY A 98 25.41 5.90 13.46
CA GLY A 98 25.79 4.83 14.37
C GLY A 98 24.63 3.88 14.69
N ASP A 99 24.56 3.44 15.95
CA ASP A 99 23.52 2.51 16.41
C ASP A 99 22.18 3.24 16.62
N ILE A 100 21.21 2.94 15.78
CA ILE A 100 19.85 3.48 15.90
C ILE A 100 19.12 2.82 17.06
N PHE A 101 18.65 3.62 18.01
CA PHE A 101 17.88 3.15 19.17
C PHE A 101 16.42 3.62 19.18
N THR A 102 16.08 4.68 18.43
CA THR A 102 14.72 5.23 18.30
C THR A 102 14.47 5.72 16.88
N ILE A 103 13.27 5.45 16.36
CA ILE A 103 12.76 5.99 15.09
C ILE A 103 11.39 6.59 15.36
N GLU A 104 11.17 7.81 14.90
CA GLU A 104 9.85 8.46 14.91
C GLU A 104 9.44 8.80 13.48
N SER A 105 8.36 8.18 13.00
CA SER A 105 7.72 8.50 11.71
C SER A 105 6.34 9.08 11.99
N LYS A 106 6.09 10.31 11.53
CA LYS A 106 4.89 11.08 11.88
C LYS A 106 4.27 11.68 10.64
N LEU A 107 2.98 11.44 10.48
CA LEU A 107 2.15 12.12 9.50
C LEU A 107 1.08 12.90 10.25
N HIS A 108 0.99 14.19 9.96
CA HIS A 108 -0.05 15.06 10.50
C HIS A 108 -0.77 15.73 9.33
N SER A 109 -2.10 15.75 9.40
CA SER A 109 -2.95 16.49 8.47
C SER A 109 -3.83 17.46 9.24
N GLY A 110 -3.99 18.68 8.72
CA GLY A 110 -4.98 19.64 9.23
C GLY A 110 -6.40 19.43 8.68
N ASN A 111 -6.55 18.53 7.69
CA ASN A 111 -7.78 18.28 6.96
C ASN A 111 -8.36 16.90 7.30
N GLY A 112 -8.40 16.51 8.58
CA GLY A 112 -8.71 15.15 9.08
C GLY A 112 -10.05 14.52 8.67
N TYR A 113 -10.79 15.12 7.73
CA TYR A 113 -12.03 14.60 7.19
C TYR A 113 -11.76 13.55 6.10
N MET A 114 -11.86 12.28 6.49
CA MET A 114 -12.00 11.18 5.55
C MET A 114 -13.35 11.25 4.83
N HIS A 115 -13.42 10.67 3.63
CA HIS A 115 -14.63 10.68 2.82
C HIS A 115 -14.85 9.35 2.10
N GLU A 116 -16.09 9.17 1.64
CA GLU A 116 -16.54 7.98 0.90
C GLU A 116 -16.38 6.67 1.69
N TRP A 117 -15.71 5.67 1.14
CA TRP A 117 -15.59 4.36 1.77
C TRP A 117 -14.66 4.36 2.99
N HIS A 118 -13.76 5.34 3.09
CA HIS A 118 -12.75 5.44 4.16
C HIS A 118 -13.36 5.66 5.55
N ILE A 119 -14.62 6.09 5.65
CA ILE A 119 -15.30 6.29 6.94
C ILE A 119 -16.00 5.03 7.46
N TYR A 120 -15.99 3.93 6.69
CA TYR A 120 -16.70 2.71 7.02
C TYR A 120 -15.74 1.54 7.26
N GLN A 121 -15.83 0.94 8.45
CA GLN A 121 -14.94 -0.16 8.84
C GLN A 121 -15.05 -1.36 7.88
N LYS A 122 -16.26 -1.68 7.41
CA LYS A 122 -16.53 -2.82 6.51
C LYS A 122 -15.81 -2.75 5.16
N TYR A 123 -15.27 -1.60 4.78
CA TYR A 123 -14.50 -1.42 3.55
C TYR A 123 -13.00 -1.22 3.82
N GLY A 124 -12.55 -1.43 5.06
CA GLY A 124 -11.16 -1.17 5.46
C GLY A 124 -10.86 0.32 5.62
N GLY A 125 -11.85 1.11 6.06
CA GLY A 125 -11.68 2.53 6.37
C GLY A 125 -10.81 2.77 7.62
N GLY A 126 -10.41 4.02 7.83
CA GLY A 126 -9.55 4.44 8.95
C GLY A 126 -8.12 4.84 8.54
N MET A 127 -7.51 5.71 9.33
CA MET A 127 -6.15 6.20 9.10
C MET A 127 -5.09 5.11 9.21
N ILE A 128 -5.28 4.07 10.03
CA ILE A 128 -4.37 2.93 10.10
C ILE A 128 -4.30 2.20 8.75
N TYR A 129 -5.44 1.95 8.11
CA TYR A 129 -5.49 1.29 6.80
C TYR A 129 -5.11 2.22 5.64
N ASP A 130 -5.40 3.52 5.75
CA ASP A 130 -5.04 4.48 4.71
C ASP A 130 -3.54 4.86 4.75
N TRP A 131 -3.07 5.38 5.88
CA TRP A 131 -1.71 5.92 6.04
C TRP A 131 -0.82 5.10 6.95
N GLY A 132 -1.36 4.48 8.00
CA GLY A 132 -0.60 3.65 8.92
C GLY A 132 0.16 2.53 8.21
N VAL A 133 -0.47 1.86 7.24
CA VAL A 133 0.15 0.82 6.41
C VAL A 133 1.45 1.30 5.76
N HIS A 134 1.51 2.55 5.29
CA HIS A 134 2.70 3.09 4.65
C HIS A 134 3.83 3.32 5.65
N LEU A 135 3.54 3.92 6.80
CA LEU A 135 4.56 4.26 7.79
C LEU A 135 5.14 2.99 8.43
N ILE A 136 4.29 1.99 8.68
CA ILE A 136 4.70 0.68 9.18
C ILE A 136 5.57 -0.03 8.14
N ASP A 137 5.11 -0.07 6.88
CA ASP A 137 5.85 -0.67 5.77
C ASP A 137 7.23 -0.04 5.57
N GLN A 138 7.34 1.29 5.63
CA GLN A 138 8.59 2.03 5.51
C GLN A 138 9.62 1.64 6.57
N ILE A 139 9.21 1.49 7.84
CA ILE A 139 10.12 1.10 8.92
C ILE A 139 10.59 -0.33 8.72
N LEU A 140 9.70 -1.26 8.38
CA LEU A 140 10.04 -2.66 8.12
C LEU A 140 10.91 -2.82 6.87
N TYR A 141 10.68 -2.00 5.85
CA TYR A 141 11.49 -1.93 4.63
C TYR A 141 12.90 -1.39 4.91
N MET A 142 13.03 -0.39 5.78
CA MET A 142 14.32 0.14 6.18
C MET A 142 15.11 -0.87 7.02
N MET A 143 14.43 -1.65 7.86
CA MET A 143 15.03 -2.58 8.82
C MET A 143 14.56 -4.03 8.61
N PRO A 144 14.92 -4.70 7.49
CA PRO A 144 14.36 -6.01 7.13
C PRO A 144 14.67 -7.12 8.13
N GLU A 145 15.77 -7.02 8.87
CA GLU A 145 16.20 -8.00 9.88
C GLU A 145 15.64 -7.71 11.28
N ALA A 146 14.91 -6.60 11.46
CA ALA A 146 14.37 -6.22 12.76
C ALA A 146 13.27 -7.19 13.20
N LYS A 147 13.43 -7.77 14.38
CA LYS A 147 12.41 -8.59 15.02
C LYS A 147 11.55 -7.73 15.93
N ILE A 148 10.27 -7.60 15.59
CA ILE A 148 9.28 -6.94 16.44
C ILE A 148 9.13 -7.78 17.72
N LYS A 149 9.41 -7.18 18.87
CA LYS A 149 9.30 -7.83 20.19
C LYS A 149 7.95 -7.60 20.86
N SER A 150 7.40 -6.40 20.68
CA SER A 150 6.12 -5.97 21.25
C SER A 150 5.53 -4.87 20.39
N ILE A 151 4.21 -4.73 20.46
CA ILE A 151 3.45 -3.67 19.80
C ILE A 151 2.55 -3.04 20.85
N TYR A 152 2.45 -1.72 20.83
CA TYR A 152 1.49 -0.95 21.59
C TYR A 152 0.87 0.08 20.64
N ALA A 153 -0.44 0.28 20.74
CA ALA A 153 -1.16 1.27 19.97
C ALA A 153 -2.20 1.96 20.86
N ASP A 154 -2.30 3.27 20.73
CA ASP A 154 -3.42 4.08 21.21
C ASP A 154 -4.09 4.67 19.96
N ILE A 155 -5.34 4.27 19.73
CA ILE A 155 -6.08 4.58 18.50
C ILE A 155 -7.28 5.43 18.91
N LYS A 156 -7.49 6.52 18.19
CA LYS A 156 -8.56 7.48 18.46
C LYS A 156 -9.45 7.65 17.25
N ASN A 157 -10.65 8.05 17.56
CA ASN A 157 -11.74 8.35 16.66
C ASN A 157 -12.29 9.67 17.22
N VAL A 158 -12.06 10.77 16.52
CA VAL A 158 -12.41 12.12 16.97
C VAL A 158 -13.53 12.71 16.10
N LEU A 159 -13.51 12.43 14.80
CA LEU A 159 -14.42 13.01 13.80
C LEU A 159 -15.46 12.02 13.29
N HIS A 160 -15.12 10.74 13.13
CA HIS A 160 -16.02 9.70 12.64
C HIS A 160 -16.52 8.86 13.82
N GLU A 161 -17.32 7.81 13.62
CA GLU A 161 -17.75 6.90 14.70
C GLU A 161 -17.23 5.45 14.52
N GLU A 162 -17.02 5.02 13.28
CA GLU A 162 -16.69 3.63 12.96
C GLU A 162 -15.17 3.37 12.80
N VAL A 163 -14.39 4.41 12.56
CA VAL A 163 -12.98 4.30 12.12
C VAL A 163 -12.08 5.31 12.80
N ASP A 164 -10.79 5.07 12.81
CA ASP A 164 -9.79 5.96 13.41
C ASP A 164 -9.45 7.17 12.52
N ASP A 165 -9.24 8.34 13.14
CA ASP A 165 -8.94 9.62 12.48
C ASP A 165 -8.07 10.57 13.32
#